data_AF-A0A0F9L245-F1
#
_entry.id   AF-A0A0F9L245-F1
#
_cell.length_a   1.000
_cell.length_b   1.000
_cell.length_c   1.000
_cell.angle_alpha   90.00
_cell.angle_beta   90.00
_cell.angle_gamma   90.00
#
_symmetry.space_group_name_H-M   'P 1'
#
loop_
_entity.id
_entity.type
_entity.pdbx_description
1 polymer ?
#
loop_
_entity_poly.entity_id
_entity_poly.type
_entity_poly.pdbx_seq_one_letter_code
_entity_poly.pdbx_strand_id
1 'polypeptide(L)' 'MEIDKTQEKSVEASEDYDLIKVRALITCPNSDFNKTFRNQFLRKDLELLEVSLKCFSWLTCAKCGELLDLNLEFKI' A
#
# COMPACT_ATOMS: atom_id res chain seq x y z
N MET A 1 24.29 30.95 4.56
CA MET A 1 23.62 29.65 4.33
C MET A 1 22.26 29.99 3.76
N GLU A 2 22.17 29.98 2.44
CA GLU A 2 20.92 30.24 1.74
C GLU A 2 20.14 28.92 1.72
N ILE A 3 18.92 28.95 2.24
CA ILE A 3 18.05 27.77 2.35
C ILE A 3 17.25 27.73 1.07
N ASP A 4 17.65 26.84 0.16
CA ASP A 4 17.01 26.64 -1.14
C ASP A 4 15.58 26.10 -0.93
N LYS A 5 14.60 26.86 -1.41
CA LYS A 5 13.18 26.51 -1.41
C LYS A 5 12.98 25.43 -2.47
N THR A 6 13.00 24.17 -2.05
CA THR A 6 12.57 23.07 -2.92
C THR A 6 11.10 23.30 -3.29
N GLN A 7 10.91 23.81 -4.50
CA GLN A 7 9.60 23.98 -5.13
C GLN A 7 8.92 22.62 -5.18
N GLU A 8 7.78 22.50 -4.50
CA GLU A 8 6.79 21.46 -4.72
C GLU A 8 6.32 21.57 -6.16
N LYS A 9 6.97 20.79 -7.04
CA LYS A 9 6.61 20.70 -8.44
C LYS A 9 5.31 19.90 -8.49
N SER A 10 4.19 20.63 -8.57
CA SER A 10 2.88 20.11 -8.91
C SER A 10 2.98 19.38 -10.24
N VAL A 11 2.86 18.05 -10.19
CA VAL A 11 2.85 17.20 -11.38
C VAL A 11 1.52 17.39 -12.10
N GLU A 12 1.60 17.96 -13.29
CA GLU A 12 0.49 18.33 -14.14
C GLU A 12 -0.20 17.09 -14.73
N ALA A 13 -1.40 16.81 -14.23
CA ALA A 13 -2.65 16.47 -14.96
C ALA A 13 -2.59 15.69 -16.29
N SER A 14 -1.64 14.75 -16.46
CA SER A 14 -1.57 13.83 -17.61
C SER A 14 -1.33 12.36 -17.22
N GLU A 15 -1.15 12.06 -15.93
CA GLU A 15 -0.71 10.75 -15.41
C GLU A 15 -1.83 9.86 -14.81
N ASP A 16 -3.09 10.30 -14.83
CA ASP A 16 -4.17 9.59 -14.12
C ASP A 16 -4.51 8.20 -14.71
N TYR A 17 -4.21 7.94 -16.00
CA TYR A 17 -4.49 6.64 -16.64
C TYR A 17 -3.54 5.51 -16.21
N ASP A 18 -2.38 5.84 -15.65
CA ASP A 18 -1.36 4.88 -15.24
C ASP A 18 -1.25 4.71 -13.73
N LEU A 19 -2.08 5.41 -12.95
CA LEU A 19 -2.13 5.27 -11.50
C LEU A 19 -3.08 4.15 -11.09
N ILE A 20 -2.54 3.16 -10.40
CA ILE A 20 -3.32 2.09 -9.78
C ILE A 20 -3.55 2.47 -8.32
N LYS A 21 -4.82 2.62 -7.94
CA LYS A 21 -5.21 2.88 -6.55
C LYS A 21 -5.49 1.54 -5.87
N VAL A 22 -4.78 1.27 -4.78
CA VAL A 22 -4.89 0.02 -4.04
C VAL A 22 -5.29 0.30 -2.61
N ARG A 23 -6.22 -0.48 -2.11
CA ARG A 23 -6.56 -0.56 -0.71
C ARG A 23 -6.19 -1.95 -0.20
N ALA A 24 -5.30 -1.99 0.77
CA ALA A 24 -4.93 -3.20 1.49
C ALA A 24 -5.72 -3.26 2.81
N LEU A 25 -6.46 -4.35 3.01
CA LEU A 25 -7.16 -4.66 4.25
C LEU A 25 -6.45 -5.84 4.90
N ILE A 26 -5.96 -5.63 6.12
CA ILE A 26 -5.32 -6.66 6.95
C ILE A 26 -6.24 -6.99 8.09
N THR A 27 -6.59 -8.27 8.23
CA THR A 27 -7.49 -8.77 9.26
C THR A 27 -6.89 -9.97 9.97
N CYS A 28 -7.31 -10.19 11.21
CA CYS A 28 -6.98 -11.41 11.94
C CYS A 28 -8.23 -12.30 12.02
N PRO A 29 -8.15 -13.61 11.73
CA PRO A 29 -9.31 -14.50 11.78
C PRO A 29 -9.84 -14.72 13.21
N ASN A 30 -8.96 -14.62 14.21
CA ASN A 30 -9.26 -14.96 15.61
C ASN A 30 -9.32 -13.74 16.55
N SER A 31 -9.31 -12.51 16.01
CA SER A 31 -9.43 -11.30 16.84
C SER A 31 -10.17 -10.18 16.12
N ASP A 32 -10.45 -9.11 16.86
CA ASP A 32 -11.03 -7.87 16.37
C ASP A 32 -10.05 -6.98 15.58
N PHE A 33 -8.81 -7.44 15.37
CA PHE A 33 -7.80 -6.67 14.66
C PHE A 33 -8.18 -6.48 13.18
N ASN A 34 -8.34 -5.21 12.80
CA ASN A 34 -8.36 -4.79 11.41
C ASN A 34 -7.47 -3.56 11.20
N LYS A 35 -6.83 -3.50 10.03
CA LYS A 35 -6.11 -2.31 9.56
C LYS A 35 -6.35 -2.14 8.07
N THR A 36 -6.52 -0.90 7.64
CA THR A 36 -6.68 -0.54 6.23
C THR A 36 -5.61 0.45 5.84
N PHE A 37 -4.94 0.18 4.71
CA PHE A 37 -3.97 1.06 4.09
C PHE A 37 -4.45 1.41 2.69
N ARG A 38 -4.27 2.65 2.29
CA ARG A 38 -4.54 3.11 0.93
C ARG A 38 -3.22 3.56 0.34
N ASN A 39 -2.91 3.07 -0.84
CA ASN A 39 -1.71 3.44 -1.57
C ASN A 39 -2.05 3.65 -3.05
N GLN A 40 -1.18 4.37 -3.74
CA GLN A 40 -1.25 4.58 -5.17
C GLN A 40 0.14 4.42 -5.75
N PHE A 41 0.24 3.73 -6.89
CA PHE A 41 1.50 3.55 -7.58
C PHE A 41 1.26 3.56 -9.08
N LEU A 42 2.32 3.87 -9.83
CA LEU A 42 2.27 3.81 -11.28
C LEU A 42 2.27 2.35 -11.73
N ARG A 43 1.53 2.02 -12.78
CA ARG A 43 1.42 0.64 -13.31
C ARG A 43 2.79 0.03 -13.63
N LYS A 44 3.79 0.83 -14.02
CA LYS A 44 5.17 0.38 -14.25
C LYS A 44 5.85 -0.19 -12.99
N ASP A 45 5.39 0.19 -11.80
CA ASP A 45 5.96 -0.21 -10.50
C ASP A 45 5.20 -1.41 -9.88
N LEU A 46 4.32 -2.08 -10.64
CA LEU A 46 3.52 -3.22 -10.15
C LEU A 46 4.37 -4.38 -9.61
N GLU A 47 5.53 -4.63 -10.22
CA GLU A 47 6.46 -5.67 -9.75
C GLU A 47 6.98 -5.39 -8.33
N LEU A 48 7.20 -4.12 -8.00
CA LEU A 48 7.64 -3.71 -6.67
C LEU A 48 6.54 -3.94 -5.62
N LEU A 49 5.27 -3.78 -6.01
CA LEU A 49 4.15 -4.17 -5.16
C LEU A 49 4.19 -5.67 -4.87
N GLU A 50 4.39 -6.53 -5.87
CA GLU A 50 4.41 -7.99 -5.67
C GLU A 50 5.44 -8.41 -4.61
N VAL A 51 6.66 -7.87 -4.67
CA VAL A 51 7.70 -8.15 -3.68
C VAL A 51 7.27 -7.69 -2.29
N SER A 52 6.68 -6.50 -2.19
CA SER A 52 6.18 -5.96 -0.93
C SER A 52 5.06 -6.83 -0.32
N LEU A 53 4.23 -7.43 -1.16
CA LEU A 53 3.13 -8.31 -0.75
C LEU A 53 3.62 -9.63 -0.16
N LYS A 54 4.74 -10.18 -0.63
CA LYS A 54 5.33 -11.42 -0.06
C LYS A 54 5.70 -11.29 1.41
N CYS A 55 6.08 -10.09 1.86
CA CYS A 55 6.35 -9.83 3.27
C CYS A 55 5.11 -10.04 4.17
N PHE A 56 3.91 -9.80 3.65
CA PHE A 56 2.67 -9.96 4.42
C PHE A 56 2.30 -11.42 4.67
N SER A 57 2.79 -12.35 3.83
CA SER A 57 2.56 -13.80 3.99
C SER A 57 3.14 -14.38 5.28
N TRP A 58 4.01 -13.65 5.97
CA TRP A 58 4.63 -14.07 7.23
C TRP A 58 4.20 -13.22 8.43
N LEU A 59 3.24 -12.30 8.25
CA LEU A 59 2.77 -11.49 9.35
C LEU A 59 1.79 -12.27 10.22
N THR A 60 2.05 -12.24 11.52
CA THR A 60 1.22 -12.87 12.54
C THR A 60 0.57 -11.84 13.45
N CYS A 61 -0.62 -12.15 13.93
CA CYS A 61 -1.31 -11.33 14.92
C CYS A 61 -0.57 -11.40 16.27
N ALA A 62 -0.20 -10.24 16.82
CA ALA A 62 0.49 -10.18 18.12
C ALA A 62 -0.35 -10.70 19.30
N LYS A 63 -1.69 -10.73 19.18
CA LYS A 63 -2.60 -11.20 20.24
C LYS A 63 -2.74 -12.72 20.27
N CYS A 64 -2.90 -13.36 19.11
CA CYS A 64 -3.25 -14.79 19.01
C CYS A 64 -2.22 -15.65 18.27
N GLY A 65 -1.22 -15.05 17.64
CA GLY A 65 -0.16 -15.77 16.91
C GLY A 65 -0.56 -16.25 15.51
N GLU A 66 -1.84 -16.18 15.15
CA GLU A 66 -2.33 -16.59 13.82
C GLU A 66 -1.79 -15.71 12.69
N LEU A 67 -1.72 -16.28 11.49
CA LEU A 67 -1.40 -15.52 10.28
C LEU A 67 -2.48 -14.47 10.00
N LEU A 68 -2.03 -13.30 9.55
CA LEU A 68 -2.93 -12.22 9.15
C LEU A 68 -3.40 -12.45 7.72
N ASP A 69 -4.69 -12.22 7.49
CA ASP A 69 -5.29 -12.22 6.16
C ASP A 69 -5.06 -10.86 5.50
N LEU A 70 -4.56 -10.87 4.26
CA LEU A 70 -4.40 -9.69 3.43
C LEU A 70 -5.37 -9.75 2.25
N ASN A 71 -6.26 -8.78 2.17
CA ASN A 71 -7.15 -8.56 1.04
C ASN A 71 -6.76 -7.28 0.30
N LEU A 72 -6.66 -7.36 -1.02
CA LEU A 72 -6.31 -6.23 -1.87
C LEU A 72 -7.49 -5.85 -2.76
N GLU A 73 -7.92 -4.60 -2.65
CA GLU A 73 -8.92 -3.98 -3.51
C GLU A 73 -8.22 -3.03 -4.47
N PHE A 74 -8.24 -3.35 -5.76
CA PHE A 74 -7.70 -2.49 -6.82
C PHE A 74 -8.84 -1.67 -7.43
N LYS A 75 -8.67 -0.36 -7.51
CA LYS A 75 -9.51 0.53 -8.31
C LYS A 75 -8.69 0.98 -9.51
N ILE A 76 -9.00 0.37 -10.65
CA ILE A 76 -8.43 0.63 -11.97
C ILE A 76 -9.42 1.50 -12.73
#